data_AF-D4D5A4-F1
#
_entry.id   AF-D4D5A4-F1
#
_cell.length_a   1.000
_cell.length_b   1.000
_cell.length_c   1.000
_cell.angle_alpha   90.00
_cell.angle_beta   90.00
_cell.angle_gamma   90.00
#
_symmetry.space_group_name_H-M   'P 1'
#
loop_
_entity.id
_entity.type
_entity.pdbx_description
1 polymer ?
#
loop_
_entity_poly.entity_id
_entity_poly.type
_entity_poly.pdbx_seq_one_letter_code
_entity_poly.pdbx_strand_id
1 'polypeptide(L)'
;MALPVADDDDLHKLNQEEREAEVRLATQKEHEMGVVEAIKLYPKATAWSLLFCMGVIMNGFDAQVIGNMFPVARFQRDFGYQFEGKWNISAAWQSGLR
;
A
#
# COMPACT_ATOMS: atom_id res chain seq x y z
N MET A 1 23.93 49.69 32.12
CA MET A 1 22.96 48.59 32.21
C MET A 1 23.29 47.63 31.09
N ALA A 2 24.09 46.59 31.38
CA ALA A 2 24.47 45.59 30.37
C ALA A 2 23.30 44.62 30.19
N LEU A 3 22.94 44.33 28.95
CA LEU A 3 21.92 43.33 28.63
C LEU A 3 22.45 41.95 29.06
N PRO A 4 21.64 41.09 29.69
CA PRO A 4 22.05 39.74 30.03
C PRO A 4 22.36 38.98 28.74
N VAL A 5 23.60 38.49 28.61
CA VAL A 5 23.99 37.56 27.55
C VAL A 5 23.35 36.22 27.90
N ALA A 6 22.45 35.74 27.04
CA ALA A 6 21.87 34.41 27.18
C ALA A 6 22.99 33.36 27.14
N ASP A 7 22.94 32.39 28.06
CA ASP A 7 23.91 31.30 28.12
C ASP A 7 23.74 30.37 26.91
N ASP A 8 24.81 29.69 26.51
CA ASP A 8 24.81 28.78 25.35
C ASP A 8 23.77 27.65 25.50
N ASP A 9 23.55 27.18 26.74
CA ASP A 9 22.54 26.16 27.07
C ASP A 9 21.10 26.69 26.87
N ASP A 10 20.87 27.99 27.08
CA ASP A 10 19.56 28.61 26.84
C ASP A 10 19.28 28.72 25.33
N LEU A 11 20.30 29.02 24.52
CA LEU A 11 20.16 29.10 23.06
C LEU A 11 19.84 27.73 22.46
N HIS A 12 20.43 26.65 22.99
CA HIS A 12 20.14 25.30 22.56
C HIS A 12 18.72 24.85 22.89
N LYS A 13 18.21 25.20 24.09
CA LYS A 13 16.84 24.91 24.49
C LYS A 13 15.83 25.65 23.61
N LEU A 14 16.06 26.94 23.34
CA LEU A 14 15.19 27.73 22.46
C LEU A 14 15.11 27.13 21.05
N ASN A 15 16.26 26.78 20.45
CA ASN A 15 16.29 26.14 19.13
C ASN A 15 15.57 24.77 19.12
N GLN A 16 15.64 24.03 20.22
CA GLN A 16 14.96 22.74 20.33
C GLN A 16 13.44 22.92 20.46
N GLU A 17 12.98 23.87 21.28
CA GLU A 17 11.57 24.22 21.41
C GLU A 17 10.97 24.72 20.08
N GLU A 18 11.71 25.57 19.35
CA GLU A 18 11.33 26.04 18.02
C GLU A 18 11.21 24.89 17.02
N ARG A 19 12.21 24.00 16.97
CA ARG A 19 12.19 22.84 16.07
C ARG A 19 11.05 21.88 16.40
N GLU A 20 10.77 21.67 17.68
CA GLU A 20 9.62 20.88 18.09
C GLU A 20 8.30 21.55 17.70
N ALA A 21 8.20 22.88 17.78
CA ALA A 21 7.03 23.62 17.31
C ALA A 21 6.83 23.50 15.80
N GLU A 22 7.91 23.61 15.00
CA GLU A 22 7.87 23.43 13.56
C GLU A 22 7.42 22.01 13.17
N VAL A 23 7.97 20.98 13.83
CA VAL A 23 7.57 19.58 13.60
C VAL A 23 6.08 19.39 13.92
N ARG A 24 5.60 19.91 15.05
CA ARG A 24 4.16 19.83 15.42
C ARG A 24 3.27 20.50 14.37
N LEU A 25 3.66 21.69 13.89
CA LEU A 25 2.92 22.42 12.87
C LEU A 25 2.92 21.69 11.52
N ALA A 26 4.06 21.13 11.11
CA ALA A 26 4.16 20.33 9.90
C ALA A 26 3.26 19.08 9.98
N THR A 27 3.29 18.36 11.10
CA THR A 27 2.44 17.18 11.32
C THR A 27 0.94 17.53 11.33
N GLN A 28 0.55 18.67 11.90
CA GLN A 28 -0.85 19.13 11.83
C GLN A 28 -1.28 19.40 10.38
N LYS A 29 -0.44 20.10 9.61
CA LYS A 29 -0.71 20.33 8.18
C LYS A 29 -0.79 19.04 7.37
N GLU A 30 0.05 18.06 7.67
CA GLU A 30 0.00 16.73 7.03
C GLU A 30 -1.30 15.99 7.38
N HIS A 31 -1.78 16.07 8.62
CA HIS A 31 -3.04 15.43 9.04
C HIS A 31 -4.28 16.10 8.43
N GLU A 32 -4.23 17.40 8.19
CA GLU A 32 -5.30 18.15 7.51
C GLU A 32 -5.25 18.01 5.99
N MET A 33 -4.15 17.47 5.44
CA MET A 33 -3.95 17.34 4.00
C MET A 33 -4.83 16.25 3.40
N GLY A 34 -5.60 16.61 2.38
CA GLY A 34 -6.41 15.67 1.62
C GLY A 34 -5.56 14.77 0.70
N VAL A 35 -6.08 13.58 0.38
CA VAL A 35 -5.40 12.59 -0.48
C VAL A 35 -4.97 13.18 -1.83
N VAL A 36 -5.83 13.98 -2.46
CA VAL A 36 -5.54 14.61 -3.76
C VAL A 36 -4.42 15.64 -3.65
N GLU A 37 -4.34 16.36 -2.53
CA GLU A 37 -3.30 17.35 -2.29
C GLU A 37 -1.95 16.67 -2.00
N ALA A 38 -1.95 15.61 -1.19
CA ALA A 38 -0.77 14.80 -0.92
C ALA A 38 -0.15 14.19 -2.19
N ILE A 39 -0.99 13.70 -3.12
CA ILE A 39 -0.54 13.16 -4.41
C ILE A 39 0.15 14.23 -5.26
N LYS A 40 -0.38 15.46 -5.27
CA LYS A 40 0.20 16.59 -6.01
C LYS A 40 1.51 17.08 -5.39
N LEU A 41 1.61 17.07 -4.06
CA LEU A 41 2.78 17.53 -3.33
C LEU A 41 3.96 16.55 -3.44
N TYR A 42 3.69 15.25 -3.42
CA TYR A 42 4.72 14.20 -3.42
C TYR A 42 4.57 13.16 -4.55
N PRO A 43 4.55 13.58 -5.83
CA PRO A 43 4.21 12.69 -6.94
C PRO A 43 5.20 11.52 -7.10
N LYS A 44 6.49 11.75 -6.82
CA LYS A 44 7.51 10.68 -6.89
C LYS A 44 7.30 9.65 -5.80
N ALA A 45 7.06 10.08 -4.56
CA ALA A 45 6.84 9.17 -3.44
C ALA A 45 5.57 8.34 -3.67
N THR A 46 4.48 8.98 -4.09
CA THR A 46 3.24 8.29 -4.46
C THR A 46 3.46 7.28 -5.58
N ALA A 47 4.20 7.63 -6.63
CA ALA A 47 4.47 6.72 -7.75
C ALA A 47 5.24 5.47 -7.29
N TRP A 48 6.27 5.64 -6.46
CA TRP A 48 7.01 4.51 -5.89
C TRP A 48 6.12 3.65 -4.99
N SER A 49 5.30 4.24 -4.13
CA SER A 49 4.34 3.50 -3.30
C SER A 49 3.36 2.70 -4.15
N LEU A 50 2.79 3.29 -5.20
CA LEU A 50 1.85 2.60 -6.10
C LEU A 50 2.51 1.43 -6.83
N LEU A 51 3.75 1.58 -7.28
CA LEU A 51 4.49 0.51 -7.95
C LEU A 51 4.67 -0.69 -7.02
N PHE A 52 5.06 -0.47 -5.77
CA PHE A 52 5.17 -1.54 -4.78
C PHE A 52 3.81 -2.15 -4.44
N CYS A 53 2.78 -1.33 -4.21
CA CYS A 53 1.42 -1.82 -3.98
C CYS A 53 0.91 -2.69 -5.14
N MET A 54 1.18 -2.29 -6.38
CA MET A 54 0.80 -3.06 -7.56
C MET A 54 1.48 -4.43 -7.59
N GLY A 55 2.77 -4.51 -7.26
CA GLY A 55 3.48 -5.79 -7.16
C GLY A 55 2.87 -6.73 -6.10
N VAL A 56 2.49 -6.18 -4.94
CA VAL A 56 1.80 -6.93 -3.88
C VAL A 56 0.44 -7.44 -4.34
N ILE A 57 -0.34 -6.59 -5.03
CA ILE A 57 -1.64 -6.96 -5.58
C ILE A 57 -1.48 -8.10 -6.60
N MET A 58 -0.54 -7.97 -7.55
CA MET A 58 -0.31 -9.01 -8.55
C MET A 58 0.06 -10.35 -7.91
N ASN A 59 0.92 -10.34 -6.88
CA ASN A 59 1.28 -11.55 -6.15
C ASN A 59 0.09 -12.18 -5.41
N GLY A 60 -0.82 -11.38 -4.85
CA GLY A 60 -2.02 -11.88 -4.17
C GLY A 60 -3.18 -12.26 -5.10
N PHE A 61 -3.14 -11.81 -6.36
CA PHE A 61 -4.24 -11.95 -7.31
C PHE A 61 -4.22 -13.29 -8.04
N ASP A 62 -3.05 -13.79 -8.43
CA ASP A 62 -2.90 -14.98 -9.28
C ASP A 62 -3.65 -16.21 -8.74
N ALA A 63 -3.40 -16.57 -7.47
CA ALA A 63 -4.05 -17.72 -6.83
C ALA A 63 -5.58 -17.56 -6.70
N GLN A 64 -6.07 -16.34 -6.54
CA GLN A 64 -7.52 -16.08 -6.44
C GLN A 64 -8.21 -16.21 -7.79
N VAL A 65 -7.58 -15.72 -8.87
CA VAL A 65 -8.15 -15.80 -10.22
C VAL A 65 -8.30 -17.25 -10.64
N ILE A 66 -7.26 -18.07 -10.44
CA ILE A 66 -7.30 -19.49 -10.82
C ILE A 66 -8.35 -20.22 -10.00
N GLY A 67 -8.43 -19.99 -8.69
CA GLY A 67 -9.46 -20.57 -7.82
C GLY A 67 -10.88 -20.24 -8.28
N ASN A 68 -11.11 -18.99 -8.71
CA ASN A 68 -12.41 -18.54 -9.21
C ASN A 68 -12.73 -19.03 -10.63
N MET A 69 -11.76 -19.57 -11.36
CA MET A 69 -11.94 -20.06 -12.73
C MET A 69 -12.54 -21.48 -12.78
N PHE A 70 -12.17 -22.35 -11.83
CA PHE A 70 -12.67 -23.74 -11.75
C PHE A 70 -14.19 -23.91 -11.68
N PRO A 71 -14.98 -23.05 -10.99
CA PRO A 71 -16.45 -23.16 -10.98
C PRO A 71 -17.14 -22.61 -12.24
N VAL A 72 -16.41 -21.96 -13.17
CA VAL A 72 -17.01 -21.39 -14.38
C VAL A 72 -17.48 -22.52 -15.31
N ALA A 73 -18.78 -22.58 -15.57
CA ALA A 73 -19.39 -23.65 -16.38
C ALA A 73 -18.79 -23.80 -17.78
N ARG A 74 -18.33 -22.70 -18.39
CA ARG A 74 -17.66 -22.75 -19.70
C ARG A 74 -16.28 -23.37 -19.61
N PHE A 75 -15.50 -23.00 -18.59
CA PHE A 75 -14.19 -23.59 -18.32
C PHE A 75 -14.29 -25.10 -18.02
N GLN A 76 -15.31 -25.51 -17.24
CA GLN A 76 -15.60 -26.92 -16.97
C GLN A 76 -15.96 -27.73 -18.22
N ARG A 77 -16.62 -27.13 -19.20
CA ARG A 77 -16.97 -27.79 -20.45
C ARG A 77 -15.78 -27.91 -21.40
N ASP A 78 -14.90 -26.91 -21.42
CA ASP A 78 -13.78 -26.84 -22.37
C ASP A 78 -12.55 -27.62 -21.87
N PHE A 79 -12.30 -27.65 -20.55
CA PHE A 79 -11.11 -28.27 -19.95
C PHE A 79 -11.41 -29.38 -18.93
N GLY A 80 -12.68 -29.59 -18.59
CA GLY A 80 -13.12 -30.63 -17.67
C GLY A 80 -13.50 -31.93 -18.36
N TYR A 81 -13.93 -32.90 -17.55
CA TYR A 81 -14.45 -34.17 -18.01
C TYR A 81 -15.80 -34.45 -17.37
N GLN A 82 -16.61 -35.26 -18.04
CA GLN A 82 -17.91 -35.65 -17.51
C GLN A 82 -17.74 -36.80 -16.52
N PHE A 83 -18.25 -36.61 -15.31
CA PHE A 83 -18.32 -37.64 -14.27
C PHE A 83 -19.72 -37.60 -13.66
N GLU A 84 -20.44 -38.72 -13.72
CA GLU A 84 -21.79 -38.86 -13.16
C GLU A 84 -22.78 -37.76 -13.65
N GLY A 85 -22.68 -37.39 -14.92
CA GLY A 85 -23.55 -36.37 -15.52
C GLY A 85 -23.17 -34.91 -15.21
N LYS A 86 -22.11 -34.67 -14.42
CA LYS A 86 -21.58 -33.33 -14.12
C LYS A 86 -20.21 -33.11 -14.78
N TRP A 87 -19.94 -31.87 -15.15
CA TRP A 87 -18.63 -31.45 -15.66
C TRP A 87 -17.74 -31.06 -14.49
N ASN A 88 -16.62 -31.77 -14.31
CA ASN A 88 -15.66 -31.52 -13.24
C ASN A 88 -14.26 -31.29 -13.81
N ILE A 89 -13.49 -30.44 -13.13
CA ILE A 89 -12.07 -30.22 -13.46
C ILE A 89 -11.21 -31.23 -12.71
N SER A 90 -10.26 -31.86 -13.41
CA SER A 90 -9.39 -32.90 -12.83
C SER A 90 -8.47 -32.35 -11.73
N ALA A 91 -8.07 -33.23 -10.82
CA ALA A 91 -7.09 -32.89 -9.77
C ALA A 91 -5.75 -32.45 -10.36
N ALA A 92 -5.35 -33.00 -11.52
CA ALA A 92 -4.12 -32.60 -12.23
C ALA A 92 -4.14 -31.12 -12.65
N TRP A 93 -5.29 -30.61 -13.10
CA TRP A 93 -5.48 -29.19 -13.40
C TRP A 93 -5.42 -28.33 -12.13
N GLN A 94 -5.98 -28.81 -11.02
CA GLN A 94 -5.97 -28.11 -9.74
C GLN A 94 -4.57 -28.05 -9.11
N SER A 95 -3.76 -29.09 -9.27
CA SER A 95 -2.38 -29.14 -8.77
C SER A 95 -1.38 -28.47 -9.70
N GLY A 96 -1.64 -28.47 -11.01
CA GLY A 96 -0.74 -27.91 -12.02
C GLY A 96 -0.84 -26.38 -12.17
N LEU A 97 -1.95 -25.79 -11.72
CA LEU A 97 -2.20 -24.34 -11.71
C LEU A 97 -2.08 -23.73 -10.30
N ARG A 98 -1.36 -24.39 -9.39
CA ARG A 98 -1.15 -23.93 -8.01
C ARG A 98 0.26 -23.41 -7.82
#